data_AF-A0A2V9R0F5-F1
#
_entry.id   AF-A0A2V9R0F5-F1
#
_cell.length_a   1.000
_cell.length_b   1.000
_cell.length_c   1.000
_cell.angle_alpha   90.00
_cell.angle_beta   90.00
_cell.angle_gamma   90.00
#
_symmetry.space_group_name_H-M   'P 1'
#
loop_
_entity.id
_entity.type
_entity.pdbx_description
1 polymer ?
#
loop_
_entity_poly.entity_id
_entity_poly.type
_entity_poly.pdbx_seq_one_letter_code
_entity_poly.pdbx_strand_id
1 'polypeptide(L)'
;MKELLRGIVIFLTVLARTGQAQDDLPYTTYTSFNQVREGSHARYPAITRVSDPGASGHQAYTGFFFYQCLQFDTTGRYLLGMRIYFQNRSVQPDDRGDIGFIDLKGGYKWTKI
;
A
#
# COMPACT_ATOMS: atom_id res chain seq x y z
N MET A 1 29.25 -41.19 -8.24
CA MET A 1 29.64 -39.87 -8.81
C MET A 1 28.51 -39.18 -9.56
N LYS A 2 27.81 -39.82 -10.52
CA LYS A 2 26.73 -39.18 -11.30
C LYS A 2 25.54 -38.67 -10.45
N GLU A 3 25.08 -39.46 -9.47
CA GLU A 3 23.96 -39.05 -8.59
C GLU A 3 24.32 -37.89 -7.65
N LEU A 4 25.58 -37.80 -7.21
CA LEU A 4 26.09 -36.70 -6.39
C LEU A 4 26.15 -35.39 -7.20
N LEU A 5 26.65 -35.45 -8.45
CA LEU A 5 26.63 -34.29 -9.36
C LEU A 5 25.19 -33.84 -9.68
N ARG A 6 24.26 -34.79 -9.85
CA ARG A 6 22.86 -34.49 -10.15
C ARG A 6 22.16 -33.78 -8.99
N GLY A 7 22.42 -34.24 -7.75
CA GLY A 7 21.91 -33.59 -6.54
C GLY A 7 22.46 -32.18 -6.33
N ILE A 8 23.75 -31.96 -6.60
CA ILE A 8 24.38 -30.64 -6.52
C ILE A 8 23.81 -29.67 -7.57
N VAL A 9 23.61 -30.13 -8.81
CA VAL A 9 23.03 -29.31 -9.88
C VAL A 9 21.59 -28.90 -9.56
N ILE A 10 20.76 -29.84 -9.06
CA ILE A 10 19.38 -29.54 -8.66
C ILE A 10 19.35 -28.51 -7.52
N PHE A 11 20.20 -28.67 -6.51
CA PHE A 11 20.27 -27.75 -5.37
C PHE A 11 20.72 -26.34 -5.79
N LEU A 12 21.72 -26.24 -6.68
CA LEU A 12 22.18 -24.96 -7.24
C LEU A 12 21.09 -24.27 -8.08
N THR A 13 20.30 -25.01 -8.86
CA THR A 13 19.19 -24.41 -9.63
C THR A 13 18.05 -23.87 -8.75
N VAL A 14 17.78 -24.50 -7.59
CA VAL A 14 16.73 -24.02 -6.67
C VAL A 14 17.18 -22.74 -5.97
N LEU A 15 18.43 -22.67 -5.50
CA LEU A 15 19.02 -21.47 -4.88
C LEU A 15 19.13 -20.30 -5.86
N ALA A 16 19.51 -20.55 -7.12
CA ALA A 16 19.55 -19.51 -8.15
C ALA A 16 18.17 -18.90 -8.42
N ARG A 17 17.11 -19.73 -8.48
CA ARG A 17 15.73 -19.27 -8.70
C ARG A 17 15.20 -18.36 -7.59
N THR A 18 15.55 -18.64 -6.34
CA THR A 18 15.11 -17.81 -5.20
C THR A 18 15.74 -16.42 -5.21
N GLY A 19 16.98 -16.29 -5.71
CA GLY A 19 17.62 -14.98 -5.91
C GLY A 19 16.99 -14.19 -7.07
N GLN A 20 16.77 -14.85 -8.21
CA GLN A 20 16.21 -14.21 -9.40
C GLN A 20 14.78 -13.70 -9.21
N ALA A 21 13.94 -14.42 -8.43
CA ALA A 21 12.55 -14.02 -8.20
C ALA A 21 12.40 -12.69 -7.42
N GLN A 22 13.42 -12.28 -6.65
CA GLN A 22 13.43 -11.00 -5.94
C GLN A 22 13.86 -9.83 -6.84
N ASP A 23 14.70 -10.08 -7.84
CA ASP A 23 15.22 -9.04 -8.73
C ASP A 23 14.17 -8.49 -9.69
N ASP A 24 13.14 -9.29 -10.01
CA ASP A 24 12.03 -8.88 -10.88
C ASP A 24 10.99 -7.99 -10.18
N LEU A 25 11.02 -7.87 -8.85
CA LEU A 25 10.06 -7.04 -8.10
C LEU A 25 10.55 -5.59 -7.94
N PRO A 26 9.67 -4.60 -8.15
CA PRO A 26 10.02 -3.18 -8.00
C PRO A 26 10.22 -2.77 -6.52
N TYR A 27 10.00 -3.68 -5.58
CA TYR A 27 10.18 -3.49 -4.15
C TYR A 27 10.86 -4.71 -3.52
N THR A 28 11.49 -4.50 -2.37
CA THR A 28 12.13 -5.57 -1.61
C THR A 28 11.07 -6.36 -0.83
N THR A 29 11.03 -7.67 -1.02
CA THR A 29 10.30 -8.59 -0.12
C THR A 29 11.24 -9.26 0.88
N TYR A 30 10.71 -9.61 2.04
CA TYR A 30 11.41 -10.37 3.07
C TYR A 30 10.53 -11.55 3.47
N THR A 31 11.14 -12.71 3.72
CA THR A 31 10.40 -13.92 4.08
C THR A 31 10.26 -14.11 5.59
N SER A 32 10.89 -13.24 6.39
CA SER A 32 10.81 -13.26 7.84
C SER A 32 10.96 -11.87 8.44
N PHE A 33 10.45 -11.69 9.66
CA PHE A 33 10.57 -10.45 10.41
C PHE A 33 12.03 -10.09 10.73
N ASN A 34 12.89 -11.07 11.02
CA ASN A 34 14.31 -10.81 11.27
C ASN A 34 15.00 -10.18 10.05
N GLN A 35 14.68 -10.66 8.85
CA GLN A 35 15.20 -10.06 7.61
C GLN A 35 14.68 -8.64 7.39
N VAL A 36 13.42 -8.34 7.73
CA VAL A 36 12.90 -6.96 7.69
C VAL A 36 13.72 -6.05 8.61
N ARG A 37 14.02 -6.53 9.82
CA ARG A 37 14.73 -5.77 10.85
C ARG A 37 16.20 -5.54 10.51
N GLU A 38 16.87 -6.53 9.93
CA GLU A 38 18.30 -6.49 9.58
C GLU A 38 18.56 -5.95 8.18
N GLY A 39 17.52 -5.90 7.34
CA GLY A 39 17.58 -5.42 5.98
C GLY A 39 18.07 -3.98 5.89
N SER A 40 18.99 -3.73 4.97
CA SER A 40 19.42 -2.39 4.59
C SER A 40 19.13 -2.18 3.10
N HIS A 41 18.99 -0.92 2.66
CA HIS A 41 18.78 -0.58 1.24
C HIS A 41 17.48 -1.16 0.64
N ALA A 42 16.39 -1.19 1.40
CA ALA A 42 15.10 -1.65 0.90
C ALA A 42 14.61 -0.77 -0.27
N ARG A 43 14.11 -1.41 -1.33
CA ARG A 43 13.37 -0.74 -2.40
C ARG A 43 11.91 -0.64 -1.99
N TYR A 44 11.38 0.58 -1.95
CA TYR A 44 9.97 0.82 -1.64
C TYR A 44 9.16 0.95 -2.94
N PRO A 45 7.91 0.48 -2.95
CA PRO A 45 7.01 0.74 -4.07
C PRO A 45 6.79 2.25 -4.21
N ALA A 46 6.46 2.68 -5.43
CA ALA A 46 6.12 4.07 -5.69
C ALA A 46 4.94 4.51 -4.82
N ILE A 47 5.15 5.51 -3.96
CA ILE A 47 4.10 6.08 -3.14
C ILE A 47 3.18 6.91 -4.04
N THR A 48 1.91 6.54 -4.08
CA THR A 48 0.90 7.22 -4.89
C THR A 48 -0.10 7.92 -3.98
N ARG A 49 -0.24 9.24 -4.15
CA ARG A 49 -1.32 9.99 -3.51
C ARG A 49 -2.62 9.67 -4.23
N VAL A 50 -3.60 9.16 -3.48
CA VAL A 50 -4.93 8.83 -4.01
C VAL A 50 -6.00 9.86 -3.62
N SER A 51 -5.70 10.75 -2.69
CA SER A 51 -6.63 11.79 -2.24
C SER A 51 -6.22 13.17 -2.73
N ASP A 52 -7.20 13.96 -3.17
CA ASP A 52 -7.05 15.38 -3.45
C ASP A 52 -6.89 16.15 -2.12
N PRO A 53 -5.77 16.86 -1.89
CA PRO A 53 -5.56 17.65 -0.68
C PRO A 53 -6.37 18.96 -0.66
N GLY A 54 -7.10 19.27 -1.74
CA GLY A 54 -7.79 20.54 -1.90
C GLY A 54 -6.86 21.70 -2.23
N ALA A 55 -7.45 22.87 -2.47
CA ALA A 55 -6.72 24.08 -2.80
C ALA A 55 -6.19 24.78 -1.54
N SER A 56 -5.24 25.71 -1.72
CA SER A 56 -4.84 26.62 -0.64
C SER A 56 -6.05 27.38 -0.08
N GLY A 57 -6.18 27.43 1.24
CA GLY A 57 -7.36 27.99 1.94
C GLY A 57 -8.60 27.09 1.97
N HIS A 58 -8.62 25.99 1.22
CA HIS A 58 -9.71 25.01 1.17
C HIS A 58 -9.13 23.59 1.18
N GLN A 59 -8.35 23.30 2.22
CA GLN A 59 -7.67 22.02 2.36
C GLN A 59 -8.68 20.93 2.73
N ALA A 60 -8.46 19.75 2.16
CA ALA A 60 -9.19 18.53 2.47
C ALA A 60 -8.21 17.47 2.97
N TYR A 61 -8.63 16.77 4.02
CA TYR A 61 -7.89 15.67 4.61
C TYR A 61 -8.73 14.42 4.45
N THR A 62 -8.14 13.38 3.86
CA THR A 62 -8.82 12.09 3.71
C THR A 62 -8.17 11.09 4.64
N GLY A 63 -8.98 10.39 5.43
CA GLY A 63 -8.50 9.37 6.33
C GLY A 63 -9.51 8.24 6.49
N PHE A 64 -9.01 7.16 7.09
CA PHE A 64 -9.81 6.04 7.55
C PHE A 64 -9.80 6.03 9.07
N PHE A 65 -10.95 6.27 9.67
CA PHE A 65 -11.07 6.38 11.13
C PHE A 65 -11.96 5.28 11.72
N PHE A 66 -12.24 4.22 10.95
CA PHE A 66 -13.08 3.11 11.39
C PHE A 66 -12.26 1.84 11.52
N TYR A 67 -12.21 1.31 12.73
CA TYR A 67 -11.78 -0.06 12.97
C TYR A 67 -12.85 -1.02 12.45
N GLN A 68 -12.44 -2.19 11.97
CA GLN A 68 -13.33 -3.27 11.51
C GLN A 68 -14.12 -3.01 10.21
N CYS A 69 -13.79 -1.98 9.44
CA CYS A 69 -14.33 -1.80 8.09
C CYS A 69 -13.33 -2.26 7.02
N LEU A 70 -13.83 -2.90 5.96
CA LEU A 70 -13.04 -3.14 4.76
C LEU A 70 -12.80 -1.79 4.07
N GLN A 71 -11.52 -1.45 3.87
CA GLN A 71 -11.15 -0.17 3.29
C GLN A 71 -11.29 -0.17 1.77
N PHE A 72 -11.12 -1.35 1.17
CA PHE A 72 -11.27 -1.58 -0.25
C PHE A 72 -12.50 -2.44 -0.49
N ASP A 73 -13.18 -2.20 -1.60
CA ASP A 73 -14.15 -3.16 -2.10
C ASP A 73 -13.45 -4.47 -2.52
N THR A 74 -14.23 -5.54 -2.71
CA THR A 74 -13.71 -6.87 -3.05
C THR A 74 -12.99 -6.93 -4.39
N THR A 75 -13.22 -5.95 -5.29
CA THR A 75 -12.50 -5.86 -6.57
C THR A 75 -11.20 -5.05 -6.50
N GLY A 76 -10.96 -4.36 -5.37
CA GLY A 76 -9.80 -3.48 -5.19
C GLY A 76 -9.85 -2.22 -6.06
N ARG A 77 -11.02 -1.78 -6.52
CA ARG A 77 -11.19 -0.57 -7.34
C ARG A 77 -11.55 0.65 -6.51
N TYR A 78 -12.39 0.49 -5.51
CA TYR A 78 -12.92 1.57 -4.70
C TYR A 78 -12.33 1.52 -3.31
N LEU A 79 -11.68 2.62 -2.93
CA LEU A 79 -11.18 2.86 -1.59
C LEU A 79 -12.22 3.72 -0.85
N LEU A 80 -12.89 3.17 0.16
CA LEU A 80 -13.79 3.93 1.03
C LEU A 80 -12.97 5.04 1.74
N GLY A 81 -13.61 6.05 2.32
CA GLY A 81 -12.88 7.08 3.04
C GLY A 81 -13.78 8.12 3.67
N MET A 82 -13.19 8.88 4.60
CA MET A 82 -13.79 10.08 5.16
C MET A 82 -12.95 11.28 4.78
N ARG A 83 -13.61 12.31 4.23
CA ARG A 83 -13.00 13.61 3.92
C ARG A 83 -13.44 14.63 4.95
N ILE A 84 -12.48 15.29 5.59
CA ILE A 84 -12.71 16.38 6.54
C ILE A 84 -11.97 17.64 6.07
N TYR A 85 -12.35 18.79 6.62
CA TYR A 85 -11.91 20.11 6.16
C TYR A 85 -11.14 20.89 7.23
N PHE A 86 -10.64 20.17 8.23
CA PHE A 86 -9.94 20.73 9.38
C PHE A 86 -8.88 19.75 9.90
N GLN A 87 -7.84 20.28 10.53
CA GLN A 87 -6.84 19.52 11.26
C GLN A 87 -6.22 20.39 12.36
N ASN A 88 -5.55 19.76 13.33
CA ASN A 88 -4.76 20.44 14.38
C ASN A 88 -5.51 21.50 15.20
N ARG A 89 -6.82 21.30 15.43
CA ARG A 89 -7.62 22.12 16.35
C ARG A 89 -8.73 21.27 17.00
N SER A 90 -9.35 21.81 18.04
CA SER A 90 -10.54 21.21 18.64
C SER A 90 -11.69 21.15 17.63
N VAL A 91 -12.47 20.07 17.70
CA VAL A 91 -13.69 19.88 16.91
C VAL A 91 -14.72 20.92 17.33
N GLN A 92 -15.43 21.47 16.35
CA GLN A 92 -16.47 22.48 16.50
C GLN A 92 -17.83 21.91 16.05
N PRO A 93 -18.97 22.42 16.54
CA PRO A 93 -20.31 21.89 16.19
C PRO A 93 -20.66 22.01 14.69
N ASP A 94 -20.05 22.94 13.99
CA ASP A 94 -20.22 23.17 12.56
C ASP A 94 -19.27 22.32 11.70
N ASP A 95 -18.38 21.54 12.31
CA ASP A 95 -17.51 20.62 11.58
C ASP A 95 -18.30 19.56 10.82
N ARG A 96 -17.86 19.30 9.60
CA ARG A 96 -18.44 18.28 8.73
C ARG A 96 -17.35 17.36 8.21
N GLY A 97 -17.73 16.09 8.08
CA GLY A 97 -17.00 15.08 7.35
C GLY A 97 -17.91 14.47 6.30
N ASP A 98 -17.38 14.27 5.10
CA ASP A 98 -18.05 13.56 4.03
C ASP A 98 -17.57 12.11 3.98
N ILE A 99 -18.52 11.18 4.00
CA ILE A 99 -18.23 9.77 3.71
C ILE A 99 -18.34 9.57 2.21
N GLY A 100 -17.42 8.81 1.66
CA GLY A 100 -17.36 8.56 0.23
C GLY A 100 -16.34 7.52 -0.13
N PHE A 101 -16.02 7.43 -1.41
CA PHE A 101 -14.99 6.54 -1.92
C PHE A 101 -14.17 7.20 -3.03
N ILE A 102 -12.98 6.66 -3.25
CA ILE A 102 -12.04 7.03 -4.30
C ILE A 102 -12.01 5.90 -5.34
N ASP A 103 -12.28 6.22 -6.61
CA ASP A 103 -12.12 5.29 -7.73
C ASP A 103 -10.66 5.24 -8.19
N LEU A 104 -9.95 4.18 -7.80
CA LEU A 104 -8.53 3.99 -8.11
C LEU A 104 -8.26 3.75 -9.60
N LYS A 105 -9.28 3.32 -10.37
CA LYS A 105 -9.19 3.14 -11.83
C LYS A 105 -9.76 4.32 -12.61
N GLY A 106 -10.56 5.16 -11.94
CA GLY A 106 -11.15 6.38 -12.48
C GLY A 106 -10.31 7.63 -12.24
N GLY A 107 -8.97 7.50 -12.18
CA GLY A 107 -8.07 8.63 -11.96
C GLY A 107 -8.14 9.21 -10.54
N TYR A 108 -8.38 8.36 -9.53
CA TYR A 108 -8.47 8.75 -8.12
C TYR A 108 -9.61 9.72 -7.81
N LYS A 109 -10.71 9.63 -8.56
CA LYS A 109 -11.88 10.49 -8.39
C LYS A 109 -12.63 10.16 -7.10
N TRP A 110 -12.95 11.19 -6.33
CA TRP A 110 -13.83 11.09 -5.15
C TRP A 110 -15.31 11.13 -5.51
N THR A 111 -16.10 10.30 -4.82
CA THR A 111 -17.57 10.31 -4.86
C THR A 111 -18.11 10.26 -3.44
N LYS A 112 -18.94 11.24 -3.07
CA LYS A 112 -19.65 11.28 -1.78
C LYS A 112 -20.84 10.31 -1.81
N ILE A 113 -21.12 9.66 -0.68
CA ILE A 113 -22.29 8.80 -0.44
C ILE A 113 -23.32 9.56 0.41
#